data_AF-A0A0U1HQV7-F1
#
_entry.id   AF-A0A0U1HQV7-F1
#
_cell.length_a   1.000
_cell.length_b   1.000
_cell.length_c   1.000
_cell.angle_alpha   90.00
_cell.angle_beta   90.00
_cell.angle_gamma   90.00
#
_symmetry.space_group_name_H-M   'P 1'
#
loop_
_entity.id
_entity.type
_entity.pdbx_description
1 polymer ?
#
loop_
_entity_poly.entity_id
_entity_poly.type
_entity_poly.pdbx_seq_one_letter_code
_entity_poly.pdbx_strand_id
1 'polypeptide(L)'
;MMDTTTSRAEFEKWASQKFGLPLKFIVGQRFSSGYGYYTGYLNIAYQDWKEIRGSIVVEIPYASSALDFMQDVPVVEVSKLASILRSAGLTVKGE
;
A
#
# COMPACT_ATOMS: atom_id res chain seq x y z
N MET A 1 5.83 -5.88 -10.41
CA MET A 1 6.60 -5.79 -9.15
C MET A 1 6.07 -4.58 -8.40
N MET A 2 5.55 -4.75 -7.18
CA MET A 2 5.01 -3.63 -6.39
C MET A 2 6.08 -2.56 -6.26
N ASP A 3 5.75 -1.29 -6.50
CA ASP A 3 6.67 -0.18 -6.35
C ASP A 3 7.00 0.01 -4.84
N THR A 4 7.97 -0.78 -4.37
CA THR A 4 8.41 -0.80 -2.97
C THR A 4 9.07 0.51 -2.54
N THR A 5 9.41 1.38 -3.49
CA THR A 5 10.02 2.68 -3.24
C THR A 5 9.03 3.65 -2.59
N THR A 6 7.79 3.68 -3.08
CA THR A 6 6.71 4.49 -2.50
C THR A 6 6.30 3.98 -1.11
N SER A 7 6.16 2.65 -0.95
CA SER A 7 5.84 2.02 0.34
C SER A 7 6.90 2.27 1.43
N ARG A 8 8.18 2.42 1.07
CA ARG A 8 9.27 2.67 2.03
C ARG A 8 9.26 4.10 2.55
N ALA A 9 9.14 5.08 1.65
CA ALA A 9 9.10 6.49 2.05
C ALA A 9 7.93 6.78 3.00
N GLU A 10 6.77 6.16 2.76
CA GLU A 10 5.61 6.23 3.64
C GLU A 10 5.89 5.63 5.02
N PHE A 11 6.48 4.43 5.06
CA PHE A 11 6.87 3.79 6.31
C PHE A 11 7.83 4.67 7.12
N GLU A 12 8.85 5.25 6.49
CA GLU A 12 9.86 6.04 7.19
C GLU A 12 9.31 7.34 7.75
N LYS A 13 8.39 7.98 7.00
CA LYS A 13 7.66 9.16 7.48
C LYS A 13 6.79 8.79 8.69
N TRP A 14 6.05 7.68 8.60
CA TRP A 14 5.24 7.17 9.70
C TRP A 14 6.10 6.83 10.93
N ALA A 15 7.21 6.12 10.75
CA ALA A 15 8.11 5.71 11.83
C ALA A 15 8.75 6.93 12.51
N SER A 16 9.16 7.93 11.73
CA SER A 16 9.67 9.20 12.26
C SER A 16 8.64 9.89 13.15
N GLN A 17 7.39 9.97 12.71
CA GLN A 17 6.29 10.57 13.48
C GLN A 17 5.93 9.74 14.73
N LYS A 18 5.84 8.41 14.58
CA LYS A 18 5.39 7.50 15.65
C LYS A 18 6.41 7.36 16.77
N PHE A 19 7.69 7.29 16.43
CA PHE A 19 8.78 7.12 17.40
C PHE A 19 9.38 8.45 17.87
N GLY A 20 8.96 9.58 17.29
CA GLY A 20 9.54 10.89 17.60
C GLY A 20 11.00 11.01 17.19
N LEU A 21 11.45 10.21 16.22
CA LEU A 21 12.83 10.15 15.76
C LEU A 21 13.01 10.97 14.48
N PRO A 22 14.15 11.66 14.28
CA PRO A 22 14.41 12.35 13.03
C PRO A 22 14.36 11.40 11.83
N LEU A 23 13.73 11.82 10.72
CA LEU A 23 13.65 11.00 9.51
C LEU A 23 15.04 10.52 9.03
N LYS A 24 16.06 11.39 9.13
CA LYS A 24 17.45 11.03 8.81
C LYS A 24 17.99 9.90 9.67
N PHE A 25 17.58 9.82 10.93
CA PHE A 25 17.95 8.71 11.81
C PHE A 25 17.34 7.41 11.28
N ILE A 26 16.04 7.38 10.98
CA ILE A 26 15.37 6.18 10.42
C ILE A 26 16.00 5.76 9.09
N VAL A 27 16.25 6.70 8.19
CA VAL A 27 16.87 6.46 6.87
C VAL A 27 18.31 5.94 7.00
N GLY A 28 19.06 6.45 7.97
CA GLY A 28 20.40 5.95 8.28
C GLY A 28 20.41 4.48 8.71
N GLN A 29 19.23 3.93 9.07
CA GLN A 29 19.09 2.59 9.61
C GLN A 29 18.97 1.49 8.54
N ARG A 30 18.97 1.87 7.26
CA ARG A 30 18.75 0.95 6.13
C ARG A 30 19.93 0.01 5.92
N PHE A 31 19.64 -1.22 5.48
CA PHE A 31 20.66 -2.07 4.88
C PHE A 31 21.13 -1.50 3.53
N SER A 32 22.42 -1.64 3.23
CA SER A 32 22.98 -1.30 1.92
C SER A 32 22.40 -2.13 0.78
N SER A 33 21.92 -3.34 1.08
CA SER A 33 21.16 -4.19 0.15
C SER A 33 19.81 -3.59 -0.24
N GLY A 34 19.34 -2.58 0.49
CA GLY A 34 18.02 -1.99 0.31
C GLY A 34 16.88 -2.85 0.88
N TYR A 35 17.17 -3.94 1.60
CA TYR A 35 16.15 -4.83 2.17
C TYR A 35 16.07 -4.67 3.69
N GLY A 36 15.29 -3.69 4.15
CA GLY A 36 14.96 -3.50 5.57
C GLY A 36 15.93 -2.61 6.34
N TYR A 37 15.99 -2.83 7.66
CA TYR A 37 16.72 -1.98 8.60
C TYR A 37 17.60 -2.81 9.56
N TYR A 38 18.77 -2.30 9.95
CA TYR A 38 19.66 -3.04 10.86
C TYR A 38 19.12 -3.14 12.30
N THR A 39 18.25 -2.22 12.68
CA THR A 39 17.62 -2.23 13.99
C THR A 39 16.37 -3.10 13.97
N GLY A 40 16.35 -4.12 14.83
CA GLY A 40 15.32 -5.17 14.84
C GLY A 40 13.89 -4.65 14.90
N TYR A 41 13.58 -3.68 15.77
CA TYR A 41 12.22 -3.16 15.89
C TYR A 41 11.76 -2.39 14.64
N LEU A 42 12.66 -1.65 13.97
CA LEU A 42 12.35 -0.98 12.70
C LEU A 42 12.16 -2.01 11.59
N ASN A 43 12.98 -3.07 11.59
CA ASN A 43 12.89 -4.10 10.58
C ASN A 43 11.58 -4.88 10.68
N ILE A 44 11.19 -5.30 11.89
CA ILE A 44 9.91 -5.99 12.15
C ILE A 44 8.75 -5.10 11.69
N ALA A 45 8.71 -3.85 12.18
CA ALA A 45 7.65 -2.91 11.79
C ALA A 45 7.58 -2.67 10.28
N TYR A 46 8.73 -2.66 9.59
CA TYR A 46 8.77 -2.51 8.14
C TYR A 46 8.27 -3.75 7.39
N GLN A 47 8.61 -4.96 7.86
CA GLN A 47 8.09 -6.19 7.25
C GLN A 47 6.58 -6.28 7.44
N ASP A 48 6.06 -6.01 8.63
CA ASP A 48 4.62 -6.00 8.91
C ASP A 48 3.89 -4.96 8.04
N TRP A 49 4.47 -3.75 7.94
CA TRP A 49 3.93 -2.69 7.08
C TRP A 49 3.84 -3.12 5.62
N LYS A 50 4.89 -3.79 5.13
CA LYS A 50 4.96 -4.32 3.77
C LYS A 50 3.95 -5.44 3.56
N GLU A 51 3.79 -6.34 4.54
CA GLU A 51 2.88 -7.48 4.45
C GLU A 51 1.42 -7.04 4.43
N ILE A 52 1.00 -6.16 5.34
CA ILE A 52 -0.37 -5.61 5.40
C ILE A 52 -0.75 -4.91 4.10
N ARG A 53 0.19 -4.21 3.47
CA ARG A 53 -0.05 -3.53 2.19
C ARG A 53 0.03 -4.47 0.99
N GLY A 54 0.76 -5.57 1.12
CA GLY A 54 0.79 -6.67 0.15
C GLY A 54 -0.46 -7.55 0.17
N SER A 55 -1.23 -7.54 1.26
CA SER A 55 -2.30 -8.52 1.51
C SER A 55 -3.71 -8.08 1.11
N ILE A 56 -3.95 -6.82 0.70
CA ILE A 56 -5.30 -6.39 0.31
C ILE A 56 -5.50 -6.66 -1.18
N VAL A 57 -6.12 -7.81 -1.46
CA VAL A 57 -6.57 -8.20 -2.79
C VAL A 57 -8.07 -7.91 -2.87
N VAL A 58 -8.46 -7.01 -3.76
CA VAL A 58 -9.87 -6.72 -4.06
C VAL A 58 -10.15 -7.24 -5.46
N GLU A 59 -11.13 -8.14 -5.58
CA GLU A 59 -11.68 -8.54 -6.87
C GLU A 59 -12.71 -7.49 -7.30
N ILE A 60 -12.46 -6.84 -8.43
CA ILE A 60 -13.41 -5.91 -9.03
C ILE A 60 -14.34 -6.73 -9.93
N PRO A 61 -15.66 -6.76 -9.67
CA PRO A 61 -16.59 -7.46 -10.54
C PRO A 61 -16.56 -6.83 -11.94
N TYR A 62 -16.32 -7.68 -12.96
CA TYR A 62 -16.07 -7.26 -14.35
C TYR A 62 -17.30 -6.72 -15.10
N ALA A 63 -18.51 -6.92 -14.56
CA ALA A 63 -19.75 -6.54 -15.22
C ALA A 63 -20.82 -6.15 -14.20
N SER A 64 -21.55 -5.07 -14.49
CA SER A 64 -22.85 -4.84 -13.88
C SER A 64 -23.81 -5.94 -14.33
N SER A 65 -24.59 -6.46 -13.40
CA SER A 65 -25.67 -7.40 -13.69
C SER A 65 -26.90 -6.66 -14.22
N ALA A 66 -27.83 -7.37 -14.87
CA ALA A 66 -29.12 -6.80 -15.25
C ALA A 66 -29.92 -6.29 -14.03
N LEU A 67 -29.64 -6.81 -12.84
CA LEU A 67 -30.21 -6.35 -11.56
C LEU A 67 -29.67 -4.96 -11.17
N ASP A 68 -28.40 -4.67 -11.43
CA ASP A 68 -27.79 -3.37 -11.13
C ASP A 68 -28.36 -2.24 -12.00
N PHE A 69 -28.71 -2.58 -13.26
CA PHE A 69 -29.42 -1.66 -14.17
C PHE A 69 -30.84 -1.32 -13.68
N MET A 70 -31.54 -2.30 -13.08
CA MET A 70 -32.89 -2.08 -12.54
C MET A 70 -32.89 -1.29 -11.22
N GLN A 71 -31.75 -1.20 -10.53
CA GLN A 71 -31.60 -0.51 -9.25
C GLN A 71 -30.91 0.86 -9.34
N ASP A 72 -30.65 1.35 -10.56
CA ASP A 72 -29.99 2.63 -10.83
C ASP A 72 -28.65 2.78 -10.07
N VAL A 73 -27.92 1.66 -9.95
CA VAL A 73 -26.67 1.61 -9.20
C VAL A 73 -25.60 2.38 -9.98
N PRO A 74 -24.88 3.33 -9.36
CA PRO A 74 -23.83 4.08 -10.04
C PRO A 74 -22.69 3.15 -10.45
N VAL A 75 -22.60 2.83 -11.75
CA VAL A 75 -21.52 2.03 -12.32
C VAL A 75 -20.27 2.90 -12.40
N VAL A 76 -19.23 2.51 -11.66
CA VAL A 76 -17.92 3.16 -11.69
C VAL A 76 -17.03 2.38 -12.66
N GLU A 77 -16.42 3.05 -13.62
CA GLU A 77 -15.44 2.41 -14.51
C GLU A 77 -14.31 1.76 -13.70
N VAL A 78 -13.91 0.55 -14.11
CA VAL A 78 -12.84 -0.24 -13.45
C VAL A 78 -11.55 0.59 -13.29
N SER A 79 -11.21 1.41 -14.29
CA SER A 79 -10.05 2.31 -14.28
C SER A 79 -10.13 3.36 -13.15
N LYS A 80 -11.33 3.92 -12.92
CA LYS A 80 -11.60 4.92 -11.88
C LYS A 80 -11.59 4.27 -10.50
N LEU A 81 -12.17 3.07 -10.37
CA LEU A 81 -12.13 2.29 -9.14
C LEU A 81 -10.68 1.89 -8.79
N ALA A 82 -9.91 1.40 -9.75
CA ALA A 82 -8.50 1.07 -9.57
C ALA A 82 -7.68 2.28 -9.12
N SER A 83 -7.94 3.47 -9.68
CA SER A 83 -7.31 4.72 -9.25
C SER A 83 -7.64 5.09 -7.80
N ILE A 84 -8.90 4.95 -7.38
CA ILE A 84 -9.34 5.17 -6.00
C ILE A 84 -8.69 4.17 -5.03
N LEU A 85 -8.62 2.89 -5.43
CA LEU A 85 -7.98 1.85 -4.62
C LEU A 85 -6.47 2.13 -4.46
N ARG A 86 -5.79 2.55 -5.54
CA ARG A 86 -4.37 2.96 -5.48
C ARG A 86 -4.15 4.17 -4.59
N SER A 87 -5.00 5.20 -4.65
CA SER A 87 -4.87 6.39 -3.80
C SER A 87 -5.11 6.08 -2.32
N ALA A 88 -5.89 5.04 -2.03
CA ALA A 88 -6.05 4.48 -0.68
C ALA A 88 -4.89 3.53 -0.27
N GLY A 89 -3.87 3.35 -1.10
CA GLY A 89 -2.71 2.49 -0.82
C GLY A 89 -2.98 1.00 -1.04
N LEU A 90 -4.06 0.64 -1.73
CA LEU A 90 -4.42 -0.73 -2.06
C LEU A 90 -3.86 -1.13 -3.43
N THR A 91 -3.54 -2.41 -3.58
CA THR A 91 -3.00 -2.96 -4.83
C THR A 91 -4.05 -3.80 -5.54
N VAL A 92 -4.34 -3.47 -6.79
CA VAL A 92 -5.24 -4.25 -7.64
C VAL A 92 -4.41 -5.34 -8.33
N LYS A 93 -4.74 -6.63 -8.10
CA LYS A 93 -4.14 -7.77 -8.81
C LYS A 93 -4.90 -8.02 -10.11
N GLY A 94 -4.19 -8.29 -11.21
CA GLY A 94 -4.79 -8.70 -12.49
C GLY A 94 -4.79 -7.64 -13.59
N GLU A 95 -4.15 -6.49 -13.36
CA GLU A 95 -3.59 -5.68 -14.46
C GLU A 95 -2.23 -6.23 -14.90
#